data_AF-A0A833VT77-F1
#
_entry.id   AF-A0A833VT77-F1
#
_cell.length_a   1.000
_cell.length_b   1.000
_cell.length_c   1.000
_cell.angle_alpha   90.00
_cell.angle_beta   90.00
_cell.angle_gamma   90.00
#
_symmetry.space_group_name_H-M   'P 1'
#
loop_
_entity.id
_entity.type
_entity.pdbx_description
1 polymer ?
#
loop_
_entity_poly.entity_id
_entity_poly.type
_entity_poly.pdbx_seq_one_letter_code
_entity_poly.pdbx_strand_id
1 'polypeptide(L)'
;MRCKKDPTKMAEVLVSVKKSFDKRLLAAWCDFEWDVDVANVTDDFILAKIDEIIASVKNNAVPDVAALFKENVVMDIKESDVKERVMQFFVRSREFIDEQG
;
A
#
# COMPACT_ATOMS: atom_id res chain seq x y z
N MET A 1 -4.97 14.46 -24.55
CA MET A 1 -5.18 15.75 -23.85
C MET A 1 -4.02 15.94 -22.88
N ARG A 2 -3.06 16.83 -23.17
CA ARG A 2 -1.93 17.09 -22.26
C ARG A 2 -2.27 18.29 -21.41
N CYS A 3 -2.40 18.10 -20.10
CA CYS A 3 -2.57 19.20 -19.15
C CYS A 3 -1.39 20.17 -19.28
N LYS A 4 -1.67 21.40 -19.72
CA LYS A 4 -0.72 22.52 -19.63
C LYS A 4 -0.63 22.90 -18.15
N LYS A 5 0.58 22.99 -17.60
CA LYS A 5 0.86 23.43 -16.22
C LYS A 5 0.60 24.94 -16.06
N ASP A 6 -0.61 25.38 -16.37
CA ASP A 6 -1.08 26.74 -16.11
C ASP A 6 -1.81 26.71 -14.75
N PRO A 7 -1.28 27.35 -13.70
CA PRO A 7 -1.86 27.33 -12.36
C PRO A 7 -3.32 27.77 -12.35
N THR A 8 -3.67 28.71 -13.23
CA THR A 8 -5.02 29.27 -13.38
C THR A 8 -6.00 28.22 -13.91
N LYS A 9 -5.56 27.39 -14.87
CA LYS A 9 -6.36 26.30 -15.43
C LYS A 9 -6.39 25.06 -14.55
N MET A 10 -5.39 24.87 -13.68
CA MET A 10 -5.40 23.82 -12.67
C MET A 10 -6.50 24.07 -11.64
N ALA A 11 -6.63 25.31 -11.16
CA ALA A 11 -7.70 25.69 -10.22
C ALA A 11 -9.11 25.49 -10.80
N GLU A 12 -9.28 25.68 -12.11
CA GLU A 12 -10.56 25.43 -12.81
C GLU A 12 -10.93 23.93 -12.90
N VAL A 13 -9.96 23.03 -12.74
CA VAL A 13 -10.13 21.57 -12.92
C VAL A 13 -10.14 20.80 -11.60
N LEU A 14 -9.65 21.41 -10.50
CA LEU A 14 -9.62 20.76 -9.20
C LEU A 14 -11.04 20.67 -8.60
N VAL A 15 -11.47 19.43 -8.33
CA VAL A 15 -12.71 19.14 -7.63
C VAL A 15 -12.40 18.95 -6.15
N SER A 16 -13.23 19.55 -5.29
CA SER A 16 -13.09 19.37 -3.84
C SER A 16 -13.10 17.89 -3.45
N VAL A 17 -12.16 17.52 -2.59
CA VAL A 17 -12.02 16.15 -2.08
C VAL A 17 -13.25 15.78 -1.27
N LYS A 18 -13.67 16.63 -0.34
CA LYS A 18 -14.88 16.45 0.47
C LYS A 18 -16.13 16.26 -0.38
N LYS A 19 -16.26 17.00 -1.49
CA LYS A 19 -17.41 16.86 -2.40
C LYS A 19 -17.37 15.57 -3.23
N SER A 20 -16.17 15.02 -3.45
CA SER A 20 -15.97 13.77 -4.19
C SER A 20 -16.19 12.52 -3.34
N PHE A 21 -16.14 12.65 -2.01
CA PHE A 21 -16.34 11.54 -1.08
C PHE A 21 -17.80 11.07 -1.02
N ASP A 22 -17.99 9.76 -0.83
CA ASP A 22 -19.31 9.24 -0.45
C ASP A 22 -19.71 9.85 0.90
N LYS A 23 -20.90 10.46 0.95
CA LYS A 23 -21.35 11.21 2.12
C LYS A 23 -21.56 10.34 3.35
N ARG A 24 -22.02 9.09 3.18
CA ARG A 24 -22.26 8.18 4.29
C ARG A 24 -20.95 7.66 4.84
N LEU A 25 -20.00 7.35 3.96
CA LEU A 25 -18.65 6.96 4.35
C LEU A 25 -17.94 8.07 5.10
N LEU A 26 -17.98 9.30 4.59
CA LEU A 26 -17.34 10.44 5.25
C LEU A 26 -17.93 10.69 6.64
N ALA A 27 -19.26 10.63 6.78
CA ALA A 27 -19.91 10.77 8.09
C ALA A 27 -19.47 9.68 9.07
N ALA A 28 -19.43 8.41 8.64
CA ALA A 28 -18.97 7.32 9.48
C ALA A 28 -17.52 7.51 9.95
N TRP A 29 -16.62 7.95 9.06
CA TRP A 29 -15.23 8.22 9.44
C TRP A 29 -15.12 9.40 10.42
N CYS A 30 -15.91 10.45 10.22
CA CYS A 30 -16.01 11.58 11.14
C CYS A 30 -16.47 11.16 12.55
N ASP A 31 -17.52 10.34 12.61
CA ASP A 31 -18.16 9.93 13.87
C ASP A 31 -17.36 8.88 14.64
N PHE A 32 -16.74 7.91 13.94
CA PHE A 32 -16.14 6.74 14.58
C PHE A 32 -14.62 6.77 14.68
N GLU A 33 -13.93 7.40 13.73
CA GLU A 33 -12.47 7.35 13.64
C GLU A 33 -11.80 8.69 13.97
N TRP A 34 -12.38 9.79 13.51
CA TRP A 34 -11.73 11.10 13.57
C TRP A 34 -12.24 12.01 14.69
N ASP A 35 -13.38 11.67 15.28
CA ASP A 35 -14.05 12.44 16.34
C ASP A 35 -14.17 13.93 15.98
N VAL A 36 -14.71 14.21 14.79
CA VAL A 36 -14.84 15.57 14.25
C VAL A 36 -16.19 15.74 13.59
N ASP A 37 -16.83 16.92 13.76
CA ASP A 37 -18.04 17.24 13.02
C ASP A 37 -17.73 17.37 11.51
N VAL A 38 -18.50 16.68 10.67
CA VAL A 38 -18.40 16.75 9.22
C VAL A 38 -18.46 18.18 8.68
N ALA A 39 -19.14 19.11 9.37
CA ALA A 39 -19.18 20.53 9.02
C ALA A 39 -17.78 21.18 9.08
N ASN A 40 -16.94 20.76 10.03
CA ASN A 40 -15.60 21.30 10.27
C ASN A 40 -14.51 20.64 9.41
N VAL A 41 -14.83 19.54 8.73
CA VAL A 41 -13.87 18.83 7.86
C VAL A 41 -13.58 19.64 6.59
N THR A 42 -12.29 19.82 6.29
CA THR A 42 -11.77 20.47 5.08
C THR A 42 -11.15 19.46 4.12
N ASP A 43 -10.92 19.86 2.87
CA ASP A 43 -10.22 19.01 1.89
C ASP A 43 -8.81 18.64 2.37
N ASP A 44 -8.07 19.61 2.94
CA ASP A 44 -6.72 19.38 3.48
C ASP A 44 -6.72 18.38 4.64
N PHE A 45 -7.74 18.41 5.50
CA PHE A 45 -7.88 17.43 6.58
C PHE A 45 -8.06 16.02 6.03
N ILE A 46 -8.92 15.85 5.03
CA ILE A 46 -9.16 14.54 4.41
C ILE A 46 -7.88 14.03 3.73
N LEU A 47 -7.17 14.91 3.01
CA LEU A 47 -5.91 14.55 2.37
C LEU A 47 -4.85 14.13 3.41
N ALA A 48 -4.70 14.87 4.50
CA ALA A 48 -3.78 14.49 5.58
C ALA A 48 -4.11 13.12 6.18
N LYS A 49 -5.40 12.81 6.38
CA LYS A 49 -5.84 11.48 6.85
C LYS A 49 -5.57 10.36 5.85
N ILE A 50 -5.74 10.63 4.56
CA ILE A 50 -5.36 9.68 3.52
C ILE A 50 -3.85 9.46 3.53
N ASP A 51 -3.05 10.51 3.67
CA ASP A 51 -1.59 10.41 3.74
C ASP A 51 -1.14 9.62 4.98
N GLU A 52 -1.76 9.84 6.14
CA GLU A 52 -1.54 9.03 7.36
C GLU A 52 -1.83 7.54 7.09
N ILE A 53 -2.95 7.22 6.44
CA ILE A 53 -3.28 5.85 6.07
C ILE A 53 -2.23 5.28 5.12
N ILE A 54 -1.89 5.99 4.05
CA ILE A 54 -0.90 5.55 3.05
C ILE A 54 0.48 5.34 3.68
N ALA A 55 0.86 6.18 4.64
CA ALA A 55 2.12 6.08 5.38
C ALA A 55 2.11 4.93 6.40
N SER A 56 0.95 4.63 6.99
CA SER A 56 0.77 3.51 7.94
C SER A 56 0.67 2.16 7.23
N VAL A 57 0.09 2.12 6.04
CA VAL A 57 0.20 0.98 5.13
C VAL A 57 1.68 0.86 4.79
N LYS A 58 2.24 -0.34 4.90
CA LYS A 58 3.63 -0.69 4.56
C LYS A 58 3.96 -0.47 3.06
N ASN A 59 3.58 0.66 2.46
CA ASN A 59 3.81 1.00 1.06
C ASN A 59 5.30 1.26 0.75
N ASN A 60 6.15 1.40 1.77
CA ASN A 60 7.61 1.39 1.63
C ASN A 60 8.29 0.13 2.22
N ALA A 61 7.52 -0.91 2.58
CA ALA A 61 8.05 -2.13 3.18
C ALA A 61 7.41 -3.41 2.63
N VAL A 62 6.91 -3.37 1.39
CA VAL A 62 6.88 -4.61 0.59
C VAL A 62 8.27 -4.73 0.00
N PRO A 63 9.17 -5.54 0.59
CA PRO A 63 10.49 -5.74 0.01
C PRO A 63 10.33 -6.35 -1.39
N ASP A 64 11.35 -6.19 -2.23
CA ASP A 64 11.41 -6.92 -3.49
C ASP A 64 11.46 -8.43 -3.16
N VAL A 65 10.29 -9.05 -3.18
CA VAL A 65 10.09 -10.46 -2.82
C VAL A 65 10.95 -11.35 -3.71
N ALA A 66 11.10 -10.98 -4.99
CA ALA A 66 11.94 -11.75 -5.91
C ALA A 66 13.42 -11.65 -5.55
N ALA A 67 13.90 -10.45 -5.18
CA ALA A 67 15.27 -10.27 -4.70
C ALA A 67 15.52 -11.04 -3.39
N LEU A 68 14.61 -10.95 -2.42
CA LEU A 68 14.72 -11.64 -1.14
C LEU A 68 14.73 -13.17 -1.30
N PHE A 69 13.82 -13.73 -2.11
CA PHE A 69 13.79 -15.16 -2.38
C PHE A 69 15.05 -15.62 -3.12
N LYS A 70 15.54 -14.83 -4.08
CA LYS A 70 16.77 -15.14 -4.81
C LYS A 70 17.99 -15.20 -3.89
N GLU A 71 18.04 -14.36 -2.86
CA GLU A 71 19.13 -14.34 -1.89
C GLU A 71 19.00 -15.45 -0.83
N ASN A 72 17.79 -15.72 -0.34
CA ASN A 72 17.57 -16.53 0.88
C ASN A 72 16.98 -17.93 0.63
N VAL A 73 16.49 -18.20 -0.58
CA VAL A 73 15.85 -19.47 -0.95
C VAL A 73 16.52 -19.99 -2.23
N VAL A 74 17.67 -20.64 -2.06
CA VAL A 74 18.50 -21.14 -3.17
C VAL A 74 18.47 -22.66 -3.21
N MET A 75 18.36 -23.24 -4.40
CA MET A 75 18.47 -24.70 -4.57
C MET A 75 19.90 -25.18 -4.29
N ASP A 76 20.04 -26.26 -3.53
CA ASP A 76 21.33 -26.94 -3.37
C ASP A 76 21.67 -27.76 -4.61
N ILE A 77 22.53 -27.22 -5.49
CA ILE A 77 22.96 -27.89 -6.73
C ILE A 77 23.85 -29.11 -6.45
N LYS A 78 24.35 -29.31 -5.22
CA LYS A 78 25.13 -30.48 -4.85
C LYS A 78 24.26 -31.71 -4.56
N GLU A 79 22.98 -31.53 -4.26
CA GLU A 79 22.03 -32.63 -4.11
C GLU A 79 21.80 -33.29 -5.47
N SER A 80 22.14 -34.57 -5.58
CA SER A 80 22.10 -35.33 -6.83
C SER A 80 20.69 -35.81 -7.18
N ASP A 81 19.85 -36.08 -6.18
CA ASP A 81 18.46 -36.45 -6.37
C ASP A 81 17.66 -35.18 -6.71
N VAL A 82 17.22 -35.09 -7.97
CA VAL A 82 16.46 -33.96 -8.49
C VAL A 82 15.16 -33.74 -7.71
N LYS A 83 14.49 -34.82 -7.29
CA LYS A 83 13.23 -34.73 -6.56
C LYS A 83 13.48 -34.19 -5.17
N GLU A 84 14.47 -34.72 -4.46
CA GLU A 84 14.83 -34.26 -3.11
C GLU A 84 15.24 -32.78 -3.13
N ARG A 85 16.11 -32.39 -4.07
CA ARG A 85 16.53 -30.99 -4.24
C ARG A 85 15.36 -30.02 -4.43
N VAL A 86 14.37 -30.41 -5.24
CA VAL A 86 13.17 -29.59 -5.47
C VAL A 86 12.31 -29.53 -4.21
N MET A 87 12.17 -30.65 -3.48
CA MET A 87 11.42 -30.67 -2.23
C MET A 87 12.04 -29.76 -1.16
N GLN A 88 13.36 -29.79 -1.01
CA GLN A 88 14.10 -28.94 -0.08
C GLN A 88 13.90 -27.44 -0.37
N PHE A 89 13.90 -27.06 -1.66
CA PHE A 89 13.59 -25.68 -2.07
C PHE A 89 12.20 -25.23 -1.60
N PHE A 90 11.17 -26.07 -1.75
CA PHE A 90 9.82 -25.75 -1.30
C PHE A 90 9.68 -25.70 0.22
N VAL A 91 10.38 -26.59 0.94
CA VAL A 91 10.45 -26.54 2.41
C VAL A 91 11.08 -25.22 2.87
N ARG A 92 12.25 -24.87 2.33
CA ARG A 92 12.93 -23.61 2.67
C ARG A 92 12.09 -22.38 2.31
N SER A 93 11.35 -22.44 1.20
CA SER A 93 10.42 -21.37 0.81
C SER A 93 9.36 -21.12 1.89
N ARG A 94 8.75 -22.18 2.44
CA ARG A 94 7.74 -22.04 3.51
C ARG A 94 8.35 -21.50 4.79
N GLU A 95 9.49 -22.06 5.21
CA GLU A 95 10.20 -21.58 6.39
C GLU A 95 10.55 -20.09 6.28
N PHE A 96 11.06 -19.67 5.12
CA PHE A 96 11.38 -18.26 4.89
C PHE A 96 10.13 -17.36 4.93
N ILE A 97 9.00 -17.79 4.35
CA ILE A 97 7.75 -17.03 4.46
C ILE A 97 7.32 -16.88 5.92
N ASP A 98 7.37 -17.97 6.69
CA ASP A 98 6.98 -17.97 8.11
C ASP A 98 7.93 -17.12 8.97
N GLU A 99 9.23 -17.04 8.61
CA GLU A 99 10.22 -16.15 9.25
C GLU A 99 9.94 -14.66 9.00
N GLN A 100 9.33 -14.29 7.87
CA GLN A 100 9.21 -12.88 7.43
C GLN A 100 7.92 -12.17 7.88
N GLY A 101 6.87 -12.89 8.29
CA GLY A 101 5.67 -12.32 8.98
C GLY A 101 4.89 -11.24 8.22
#